data_AF-A0A537W1E4-F1
#
_entry.id   AF-A0A537W1E4-F1
#
_cell.length_a   1.000
_cell.length_b   1.000
_cell.length_c   1.000
_cell.angle_alpha   90.00
_cell.angle_beta   90.00
_cell.angle_gamma   90.00
#
_symmetry.space_group_name_H-M   'P 1'
#
loop_
_entity.id
_entity.type
_entity.pdbx_description
1 polymer ?
#
loop_
_entity_poly.entity_id
_entity_poly.type
_entity_poly.pdbx_seq_one_letter_code
_entity_poly.pdbx_strand_id
1 'polypeptide(L)' 'MGTLREVIAEIDRRHPGFASRVLDEEGVLRSYVNVYIGEDDARTRGGSDAAVPDGSEVMVIPAMAGGR' A
#
# COMPACT_ATOMS: atom_id res chain seq x y z
N MET A 1 -14.36 -3.14 -7.54
CA MET A 1 -13.56 -1.95 -7.18
C MET A 1 -13.56 -1.77 -5.67
N GLY A 2 -12.39 -1.92 -5.05
CA GLY A 2 -12.16 -1.64 -3.62
C GLY A 2 -11.08 -0.57 -3.44
N THR A 3 -10.77 -0.21 -2.21
CA THR A 3 -9.67 0.73 -1.88
C THR A 3 -8.37 -0.01 -1.61
N LEU A 4 -7.25 0.71 -1.69
CA LEU A 4 -5.94 0.17 -1.29
C LEU A 4 -5.95 -0.29 0.17
N ARG A 5 -6.65 0.42 1.06
CA ARG A 5 -6.84 0.04 2.46
C ARG A 5 -7.53 -1.31 2.62
N GLU A 6 -8.57 -1.58 1.84
CA GLU A 6 -9.25 -2.88 1.86
C GLU A 6 -8.36 -4.01 1.35
N VAL A 7 -7.57 -3.75 0.30
CA VAL A 7 -6.56 -4.70 -0.20
C VAL A 7 -5.52 -5.00 0.88
N ILE A 8 -4.98 -3.98 1.54
CA ILE A 8 -4.00 -4.15 2.63
C ILE A 8 -4.61 -4.93 3.80
N ALA A 9 -5.84 -4.61 4.20
CA ALA A 9 -6.53 -5.31 5.28
C ALA A 9 -6.72 -6.80 4.97
N GLU A 10 -7.09 -7.14 3.74
CA GLU A 10 -7.25 -8.54 3.33
C GLU A 10 -5.90 -9.28 3.28
N ILE A 11 -4.82 -8.62 2.86
CA ILE A 11 -3.46 -9.19 2.94
C ILE A 11 -3.07 -9.41 4.40
N ASP A 12 -3.32 -8.45 5.30
CA ASP A 12 -2.99 -8.56 6.72
C ASP A 12 -3.74 -9.70 7.41
N ARG A 13 -5.01 -9.94 7.04
CA ARG A 13 -5.77 -11.10 7.52
C ARG A 13 -5.10 -12.43 7.18
N ARG A 14 -4.44 -12.51 6.02
CA ARG A 14 -3.71 -13.71 5.56
C ARG A 14 -2.26 -13.75 6.05
N HIS A 15 -1.69 -12.57 6.31
CA HIS A 15 -0.30 -12.36 6.72
C HIS A 15 -0.24 -11.31 7.85
N PRO A 16 -0.51 -11.71 9.10
CA PRO A 16 -0.62 -10.77 10.21
C PRO A 16 0.62 -9.88 10.39
N GLY A 17 0.40 -8.57 10.52
CA GLY A 17 1.45 -7.56 10.65
C GLY A 17 1.98 -7.02 9.32
N PHE A 18 1.35 -7.34 8.19
CA PHE A 18 1.63 -6.70 6.92
C PHE A 18 1.17 -5.25 6.93
N ALA A 19 -0.04 -4.97 7.43
CA ALA A 19 -0.62 -3.63 7.42
C ALA A 19 0.28 -2.63 8.16
N SER A 20 0.83 -3.00 9.32
CA SER A 20 1.70 -2.12 10.11
C SER A 20 3.03 -1.79 9.43
N ARG A 21 3.47 -2.58 8.44
CA ARG A 21 4.65 -2.29 7.62
C ARG A 21 4.38 -1.28 6.51
N VAL A 22 3.11 -1.14 6.08
CA VAL A 22 2.70 -0.29 4.95
C VAL A 22 2.00 0.98 5.42
N LEU A 23 1.20 0.89 6.48
CA LEU A 23 0.40 1.96 7.05
C LEU A 23 0.89 2.34 8.45
N ASP A 24 0.77 3.63 8.79
CA ASP A 24 0.87 4.11 10.17
C ASP A 24 -0.43 3.88 10.96
N GLU A 25 -0.47 4.39 12.19
CA GLU A 25 -1.57 4.18 13.14
C GLU A 25 -2.85 4.89 12.70
N GLU A 26 -2.71 5.98 11.94
CA GLU A 26 -3.78 6.73 11.30
C GLU A 26 -4.24 6.07 9.98
N GLY A 27 -3.55 5.01 9.56
CA GLY A 27 -3.85 4.28 8.34
C GLY A 27 -3.40 5.01 7.07
N VAL A 28 -2.40 5.87 7.16
CA VAL A 28 -1.75 6.58 6.06
C VAL A 28 -0.52 5.79 5.60
N LEU A 29 -0.20 5.87 4.30
CA LEU A 29 0.99 5.20 3.74
C LEU A 29 2.27 5.72 4.38
N ARG A 30 3.03 4.82 5.00
CA ARG A 30 4.33 5.16 5.62
C ARG A 30 5.30 5.71 4.59
N SER A 31 6.04 6.76 4.95
CA SER A 31 6.95 7.48 4.05
C SER A 31 8.03 6.60 3.41
N TYR A 32 8.45 5.54 4.10
CA TYR A 32 9.46 4.60 3.62
C TYR A 32 8.90 3.45 2.77
N VAL A 33 7.64 3.50 2.36
CA VAL A 33 7.04 2.52 1.44
C VAL A 33 6.50 3.25 0.23
N ASN A 34 6.83 2.76 -0.97
CA ASN A 34 6.21 3.22 -2.20
C ASN A 34 5.17 2.20 -2.63
N VAL A 35 3.96 2.68 -2.95
CA VAL A 35 2.85 1.83 -3.39
C VAL A 35 2.35 2.34 -4.73
N TYR A 36 2.22 1.42 -5.68
CA TYR A 36 1.73 1.71 -7.03
C TYR A 36 0.47 0.88 -7.32
N ILE A 37 -0.47 1.48 -8.06
CA ILE A 37 -1.66 0.81 -8.60
C ILE A 37 -1.54 0.86 -10.12
N GLY A 38 -1.14 -0.24 -10.74
CA GLY A 38 -0.60 -0.21 -12.10
C GLY A 38 0.67 0.63 -12.16
N GLU A 39 0.69 1.66 -13.00
CA GLU A 39 1.84 2.57 -13.16
C GLU A 39 1.76 3.84 -12.28
N ASP A 40 0.63 4.03 -11.57
CA ASP A 40 0.39 5.26 -10.81
C ASP A 40 0.80 5.14 -9.34
N ASP A 41 1.41 6.20 -8.80
CA ASP A 41 1.71 6.32 -7.36
C ASP A 41 0.40 6.48 -6.56
N ALA A 42 0.18 5.59 -5.59
CA ALA A 42 -1.01 5.61 -4.76
C ALA A 42 -1.14 6.94 -3.98
N ARG A 43 -0.04 7.59 -3.57
CA ARG A 43 -0.10 8.86 -2.83
C ARG A 43 -0.74 9.98 -3.63
N THR A 44 -0.44 10.08 -4.92
CA THR A 44 -1.03 11.11 -5.79
C THR A 44 -2.47 10.78 -6.18
N ARG A 45 -2.88 9.51 -6.03
CA ARG A 45 -4.26 9.04 -6.30
C ARG A 45 -5.22 9.06 -5.10
N GLY A 46 -4.76 9.43 -3.91
CA GLY A 46 -5.59 9.45 -2.69
C GLY A 46 -5.04 8.63 -1.52
N GLY A 47 -3.80 8.15 -1.62
CA GLY A 47 -3.13 7.40 -0.57
C GLY A 47 -3.77 6.03 -0.32
N SER A 48 -3.98 5.68 0.94
CA SER A 48 -4.60 4.42 1.33
C SER A 48 -6.06 4.29 0.90
N ASP A 49 -6.76 5.41 0.66
CA ASP A 49 -8.15 5.40 0.20
C ASP A 49 -8.24 5.43 -1.34
N ALA A 50 -7.10 5.37 -2.05
CA ALA A 50 -7.08 5.29 -3.51
C ALA A 50 -7.85 4.05 -4.00
N ALA A 51 -8.68 4.26 -5.03
CA ALA A 51 -9.41 3.17 -5.67
C ALA A 51 -8.47 2.22 -6.40
N VAL A 52 -8.67 0.93 -6.20
CA VAL A 52 -7.99 -0.18 -6.89
C VAL A 52 -9.01 -0.81 -7.85
N PRO A 53 -8.88 -0.57 -9.16
CA PRO A 53 -9.70 -1.23 -10.16
C PRO A 53 -9.52 -2.75 -10.14
N ASP A 54 -10.57 -3.47 -10.52
CA ASP A 54 -10.50 -4.92 -10.57
C ASP A 54 -9.51 -5.36 -11.66
N GLY A 55 -8.63 -6.31 -11.33
CA GLY A 55 -7.57 -6.76 -12.22
C GLY A 55 -6.31 -5.89 -12.23
N SER A 56 -6.26 -4.79 -11.47
CA SER A 56 -5.03 -4.00 -11.31
C SER A 56 -3.98 -4.72 -10.49
N GLU A 57 -2.72 -4.54 -10.87
CA GLU A 57 -1.56 -4.92 -10.06
C GLU A 57 -1.30 -3.85 -8.99
N VAL A 58 -1.08 -4.29 -7.74
CA VAL A 58 -0.67 -3.41 -6.64
C VAL A 58 0.75 -3.79 -6.24
N MET A 59 1.69 -2.87 -6.42
CA MET A 59 3.10 -3.10 -6.11
C MET A 59 3.48 -2.33 -4.84
N VAL A 60 4.01 -3.05 -3.85
CA VAL A 60 4.47 -2.49 -2.56
C VAL A 60 5.98 -2.64 -2.47
N ILE A 61 6.70 -1.52 -2.59
CA ILE A 61 8.17 -1.49 -2.58
C ILE A 61 8.64 -0.85 -1.28
N PRO A 62 9.27 -1.59 -0.36
CA PRO A 62 9.95 -0.98 0.77
C PRO A 62 11.12 -0.14 0.28
N ALA A 63 11.28 1.07 0.82
CA ALA A 63 12.45 1.89 0.55
C ALA A 63 13.67 1.15 1.08
N MET A 64 14.55 0.73 0.18
CA MET A 64 15.86 0.23 0.54
C MET A 64 16.70 1.44 0.95
N ALA A 65 16.80 1.69 2.26
CA ALA A 65 17.92 2.50 2.76
C ALA A 65 19.19 1.76 2.33
N GLY A 66 19.98 2.37 1.45
CA GLY A 66 21.18 1.77 0.90
C GLY A 66 22.01 1.13 2.00
N GLY A 67 22.14 -0.20 1.94
CA GLY A 67 23.13 -0.90 2.71
C GLY A 67 24.48 -0.51 2.14
N ARG A 68 25.25 0.26 2.91
CA ARG A 68 26.71 0.47 2.86
C ARG A 68 27.45 -0.09 1.64
#